data_AF-A0A1P8UXR6-F1
#
_entry.id   AF-A0A1P8UXR6-F1
#
_cell.length_a   1.000
_cell.length_b   1.000
_cell.length_c   1.000
_cell.angle_alpha   90.00
_cell.angle_beta   90.00
_cell.angle_gamma   90.00
#
_symmetry.space_group_name_H-M   'P 1'
#
loop_
_entity.id
_entity.type
_entity.pdbx_description
1 polymer ?
#
loop_
_entity_poly.entity_id
_entity_poly.type
_entity_poly.pdbx_seq_one_letter_code
_entity_poly.pdbx_strand_id
1 'polypeptide(L)'
;MDTARAAWGGEMPDWVERLAAECAQTSQNKVAARLNRSASLVSAVLRNKYRGDMTAVEEVVRGVFERATVRCPALGEIRANVCRDWQQKSRSYSNVNSARQRMFRACNACPRKRKEGAR
;
A
#
# COMPACT_ATOMS: atom_id res chain seq x y z
N MET A 1 -2.24 12.07 -15.55
CA MET A 1 -2.33 10.93 -16.48
C MET A 1 -1.15 10.88 -17.44
N ASP A 2 -0.74 12.00 -18.00
CA ASP A 2 0.27 12.06 -19.08
C ASP A 2 1.64 11.51 -18.68
N THR A 3 2.11 11.80 -17.47
CA THR A 3 3.39 11.27 -16.97
C THR A 3 3.39 9.74 -16.86
N ALA A 4 2.27 9.14 -16.47
CA ALA A 4 2.17 7.69 -16.32
C ALA A 4 2.17 6.99 -17.68
N ARG A 5 1.37 7.48 -18.63
CA ARG A 5 1.34 6.96 -20.00
C ARG A 5 2.68 7.10 -20.71
N ALA A 6 3.37 8.23 -20.56
CA ALA A 6 4.69 8.44 -21.14
C ALA A 6 5.76 7.49 -20.56
N ALA A 7 5.64 7.10 -19.28
CA ALA A 7 6.64 6.26 -18.61
C ALA A 7 6.37 4.75 -18.74
N TRP A 8 5.11 4.35 -18.78
CA TRP A 8 4.69 2.94 -18.82
C TRP A 8 4.30 2.46 -20.23
N GLY A 9 3.92 3.37 -21.12
CA GLY A 9 3.48 3.00 -22.47
C GLY A 9 2.32 2.02 -22.47
N GLY A 10 2.42 0.97 -23.30
CA GLY A 10 1.43 -0.10 -23.42
C GLY A 10 1.46 -1.15 -22.30
N GLU A 11 2.48 -1.15 -21.45
CA GLU A 11 2.63 -2.11 -20.34
C GLU A 11 2.11 -1.54 -19.00
N MET A 12 1.34 -0.46 -19.04
CA MET A 12 0.80 0.19 -17.85
C MET A 12 -0.19 -0.74 -17.11
N PRO A 13 0.07 -1.09 -15.84
CA PRO A 13 -0.87 -1.86 -15.05
C PRO A 13 -2.17 -1.08 -14.79
N ASP A 14 -3.28 -1.80 -14.69
CA ASP A 14 -4.61 -1.27 -14.39
C ASP A 14 -4.64 -0.41 -13.12
N TRP A 15 -3.98 -0.87 -12.05
CA TRP A 15 -3.92 -0.14 -10.78
C TRP A 15 -3.09 1.15 -10.89
N VAL A 16 -2.08 1.20 -11.77
CA VAL A 16 -1.29 2.41 -12.02
C VAL A 16 -2.11 3.42 -12.81
N GLU A 17 -2.90 2.95 -13.78
CA GLU A 17 -3.86 3.82 -14.49
C GLU A 17 -4.87 4.40 -13.51
N ARG A 18 -5.43 3.57 -12.63
CA ARG A 18 -6.36 4.04 -11.59
C ARG A 18 -5.69 5.08 -10.68
N LEU A 19 -4.48 4.82 -10.22
CA LEU A 19 -3.71 5.77 -9.40
C LEU A 19 -3.50 7.11 -10.14
N ALA A 20 -3.13 7.06 -11.41
CA ALA A 20 -2.92 8.24 -12.24
C ALA A 20 -4.21 9.03 -12.47
N ALA A 21 -5.36 8.35 -12.61
CA ALA A 21 -6.68 8.96 -12.75
C ALA A 21 -7.10 9.68 -11.45
N GLU A 22 -6.88 9.06 -10.29
CA GLU A 22 -7.16 9.66 -8.98
C GLU A 22 -6.28 10.88 -8.71
N CYS A 23 -5.00 10.83 -9.12
CA CYS A 23 -4.10 11.98 -9.04
C CYS A 23 -4.54 13.13 -9.95
N ALA A 24 -5.10 12.83 -11.13
CA ALA A 24 -5.61 13.84 -12.06
C ALA A 24 -6.90 14.50 -11.57
N GLN A 25 -7.78 13.74 -10.90
CA GLN A 25 -9.03 14.28 -10.32
C GLN A 25 -8.79 15.15 -9.08
N THR A 26 -7.70 14.92 -8.35
CA THR A 26 -7.40 15.65 -7.11
C THR A 26 -6.00 16.26 -7.16
N SER A 27 -5.05 15.67 -6.44
CA SER A 27 -3.64 15.98 -6.55
C SER A 27 -2.81 14.82 -6.03
N GLN A 28 -1.57 14.71 -6.51
CA GLN A 28 -0.65 13.65 -6.07
C GLN A 28 -0.44 13.65 -4.55
N ASN A 29 -0.37 14.83 -3.91
CA ASN A 29 -0.22 14.94 -2.45
C ASN A 29 -1.46 14.42 -1.71
N LYS A 30 -2.66 14.75 -2.18
CA LYS A 30 -3.91 14.26 -1.58
C LYS A 30 -4.04 12.74 -1.72
N VAL A 31 -3.68 12.21 -2.89
CA VAL A 31 -3.67 10.77 -3.14
C VAL A 31 -2.64 10.06 -2.26
N ALA A 32 -1.42 10.58 -2.18
CA ALA A 32 -0.36 10.03 -1.33
C ALA A 32 -0.79 9.99 0.15
N ALA A 33 -1.41 11.07 0.64
CA ALA A 33 -1.96 11.12 1.99
C ALA A 33 -3.06 10.07 2.21
N ARG A 34 -3.98 9.87 1.26
CA ARG A 34 -5.01 8.81 1.32
C ARG A 34 -4.41 7.40 1.34
N LEU A 35 -3.32 7.19 0.60
CA LEU A 35 -2.58 5.92 0.59
C LEU A 35 -1.70 5.72 1.82
N ASN A 36 -1.56 6.74 2.67
CA ASN A 36 -0.60 6.76 3.77
C ASN A 36 0.84 6.47 3.27
N ARG A 37 1.23 7.09 2.15
CA ARG A 37 2.56 6.97 1.51
C ARG A 37 3.10 8.35 1.15
N SER A 38 4.40 8.42 0.87
CA SER A 38 5.02 9.68 0.45
C SER A 38 4.62 10.06 -0.98
N ALA A 39 4.49 11.36 -1.23
CA ALA A 39 4.27 11.86 -2.59
C ALA A 39 5.41 11.46 -3.54
N SER A 40 6.64 11.35 -3.03
CA SER A 40 7.81 10.88 -3.79
C SER A 40 7.65 9.43 -4.26
N LEU A 41 7.10 8.55 -3.42
CA LEU A 41 6.81 7.16 -3.80
C LEU A 41 5.78 7.12 -4.93
N VAL A 42 4.68 7.87 -4.80
CA VAL A 42 3.65 7.95 -5.85
C VAL A 42 4.24 8.49 -7.16
N SER A 43 5.10 9.52 -7.10
CA SER A 43 5.81 10.05 -8.27
C SER A 43 6.68 8.99 -8.94
N ALA A 44 7.46 8.24 -8.14
CA ALA A 44 8.36 7.21 -8.64
C ALA A 44 7.60 6.07 -9.30
N VAL A 45 6.45 5.68 -8.75
CA VAL A 45 5.56 4.66 -9.33
C VAL A 45 4.98 5.16 -10.66
N LEU A 46 4.42 6.37 -10.70
CA LEU A 46 3.87 6.94 -11.93
C LEU A 46 4.94 7.10 -13.02
N ARG A 47 6.20 7.33 -12.66
CA ARG A 47 7.32 7.44 -13.61
C ARG A 47 8.00 6.11 -13.94
N ASN A 48 7.47 4.97 -13.47
CA ASN A 48 8.08 3.64 -13.62
C ASN A 48 9.54 3.57 -13.13
N LYS A 49 9.85 4.29 -12.05
CA LYS A 49 11.20 4.36 -11.44
C LYS A 49 11.27 3.74 -10.05
N TYR A 50 10.13 3.33 -9.49
CA TYR A 50 10.10 2.72 -8.17
C TYR A 50 10.61 1.27 -8.24
N ARG A 51 11.75 1.00 -7.59
CA ARG A 51 12.37 -0.33 -7.52
C ARG A 51 12.08 -1.09 -6.22
N GLY A 52 11.16 -0.58 -5.40
CA GLY A 52 10.73 -1.25 -4.17
C GLY A 52 9.69 -2.33 -4.45
N ASP A 53 8.99 -2.75 -3.40
CA ASP A 53 7.91 -3.75 -3.50
C ASP A 53 6.68 -3.14 -4.20
N MET A 54 6.59 -3.30 -5.52
CA MET A 54 5.47 -2.83 -6.33
C MET A 54 4.16 -3.51 -5.96
N THR A 55 4.18 -4.78 -5.58
CA THR A 55 3.01 -5.51 -5.08
C THR A 55 2.47 -4.88 -3.78
N ALA A 56 3.36 -4.37 -2.93
CA ALA A 56 2.95 -3.63 -1.73
C ALA A 56 2.15 -2.37 -2.07
N VAL A 57 2.57 -1.65 -3.11
CA VAL A 57 1.91 -0.43 -3.54
C VAL A 57 0.56 -0.77 -4.15
N GLU A 58 0.52 -1.77 -5.02
CA GLU A 58 -0.70 -2.29 -5.62
C GLU A 58 -1.75 -2.64 -4.56
N GLU A 59 -1.41 -3.45 -3.56
CA GLU A 59 -2.36 -3.83 -2.50
C GLU A 59 -2.95 -2.63 -1.76
N VAL A 60 -2.14 -1.58 -1.56
CA VAL A 60 -2.60 -0.35 -0.89
C VAL A 60 -3.51 0.45 -1.81
N VAL A 61 -3.15 0.59 -3.09
CA VAL A 61 -3.95 1.29 -4.10
C VAL A 61 -5.31 0.61 -4.26
N ARG A 62 -5.32 -0.71 -4.46
CA ARG A 62 -6.55 -1.50 -4.55
C ARG A 62 -7.36 -1.45 -3.24
N GLY A 63 -6.70 -1.49 -2.09
CA GLY A 63 -7.38 -1.37 -0.79
C GLY A 63 -8.06 -0.01 -0.57
N VAL A 64 -7.47 1.07 -1.08
CA VAL A 64 -7.99 2.44 -0.92
C VAL A 64 -9.05 2.76 -1.97
N PHE A 65 -8.80 2.48 -3.25
CA PHE A 65 -9.64 2.92 -4.36
C PHE A 65 -10.62 1.85 -4.86
N GLU A 66 -10.24 0.57 -4.80
CA GLU A 66 -11.07 -0.55 -5.25
C GLU A 66 -11.78 -1.25 -4.10
N ARG A 67 -11.61 -0.76 -2.86
CA ARG A 67 -12.15 -1.34 -1.62
C ARG A 67 -11.76 -2.81 -1.42
N ALA A 68 -10.60 -3.23 -1.95
CA ALA A 68 -10.12 -4.59 -1.78
C ALA A 68 -9.99 -4.95 -0.29
N THR A 69 -10.61 -6.06 0.11
CA THR A 69 -10.58 -6.58 1.48
C THR A 69 -9.72 -7.84 1.59
N VAL A 70 -9.26 -8.11 2.81
CA VAL A 70 -8.49 -9.29 3.18
C VAL A 70 -9.01 -9.84 4.49
N ARG A 71 -8.92 -11.16 4.65
CA ARG A 71 -9.30 -11.82 5.91
C ARG A 71 -8.11 -11.83 6.88
N CYS A 72 -8.14 -10.92 7.84
CA CYS A 72 -7.17 -10.84 8.92
C CYS A 72 -7.56 -11.82 10.04
N PRO A 73 -6.66 -12.75 10.45
CA PRO A 73 -6.95 -13.67 11.55
C PRO A 73 -7.30 -13.00 12.88
N ALA A 74 -6.81 -11.77 13.11
CA ALA A 74 -7.01 -11.04 14.37
C ALA A 74 -8.10 -9.96 14.35
N LEU A 75 -8.46 -9.46 13.16
CA LEU A 75 -9.41 -8.34 13.01
C LEU A 75 -10.63 -8.70 12.13
N GLY A 76 -10.69 -9.92 11.57
CA GLY A 76 -11.72 -10.30 10.61
C GLY A 76 -11.48 -9.69 9.23
N GLU A 77 -12.54 -9.35 8.53
CA GLU A 77 -12.45 -8.74 7.21
C GLU A 77 -12.06 -7.26 7.31
N ILE A 78 -10.91 -6.90 6.75
CA ILE A 78 -10.38 -5.53 6.76
C ILE A 78 -9.91 -5.14 5.37
N ARG A 79 -9.85 -3.85 5.06
CA ARG A 79 -9.27 -3.39 3.79
C ARG A 79 -7.78 -3.76 3.69
N ALA A 80 -7.33 -4.08 2.49
CA ALA A 80 -5.95 -4.48 2.22
C ALA A 80 -4.93 -3.43 2.69
N ASN A 81 -5.21 -2.14 2.49
CA ASN A 81 -4.37 -1.05 2.96
C ASN A 81 -4.23 -1.03 4.50
N VAL A 82 -5.32 -1.27 5.23
CA VAL A 82 -5.31 -1.35 6.71
C VAL A 82 -4.48 -2.54 7.18
N CYS A 83 -4.59 -3.68 6.52
CA CYS A 83 -3.75 -4.84 6.80
C CYS A 83 -2.26 -4.51 6.63
N ARG A 84 -1.89 -3.86 5.52
CA ARG A 84 -0.50 -3.47 5.25
C ARG A 84 0.03 -2.45 6.25
N ASP A 85 -0.78 -1.48 6.67
CA ASP A 85 -0.40 -0.52 7.69
C ASP A 85 -0.15 -1.20 9.06
N TRP A 86 -0.97 -2.18 9.44
CA TRP A 86 -0.71 -2.99 10.63
C TRP A 86 0.54 -3.85 10.51
N GLN A 87 0.80 -4.45 9.34
CA GLN A 87 2.03 -5.18 9.09
C GLN A 87 3.26 -4.26 9.20
N GLN A 88 3.22 -3.06 8.65
CA GLN A 88 4.29 -2.07 8.75
C GLN A 88 4.52 -1.66 10.22
N LYS A 89 3.44 -1.35 10.94
CA LYS A 89 3.51 -0.97 12.37
C LYS A 89 4.02 -2.12 13.25
N SER A 90 3.82 -3.37 12.85
CA SER A 90 4.31 -4.55 13.57
C SER A 90 5.80 -4.83 13.38
N ARG A 91 6.51 -4.04 12.55
CA ARG A 91 7.97 -4.17 12.38
C ARG A 91 8.75 -3.71 13.61
N SER A 92 8.24 -2.69 14.30
CA SER A 92 8.81 -2.23 15.57
C SER A 92 7.83 -2.54 16.70
N TYR A 93 8.35 -3.12 17.78
CA TYR A 93 7.57 -3.27 19.00
C TYR A 93 7.34 -1.89 19.61
N SER A 94 6.13 -1.64 20.11
CA SER A 94 5.78 -0.39 20.76
C SER A 94 4.78 -0.67 21.88
N ASN A 95 5.14 -0.24 23.09
CA ASN A 95 4.31 -0.43 24.30
C ASN A 95 3.28 0.70 24.51
N VAL A 96 3.28 1.73 23.65
CA VAL A 96 2.43 2.94 23.83
C VAL A 96 0.94 2.67 23.66
N ASN A 97 0.55 1.55 23.07
CA ASN A 97 -0.86 1.24 22.79
C ASN A 97 -1.08 -0.29 22.84
N SER A 98 -2.06 -0.74 23.63
CA SER A 98 -2.43 -2.16 23.76
C SER A 98 -2.81 -2.80 22.42
N ALA A 99 -3.47 -2.05 21.53
CA ALA A 99 -3.77 -2.50 20.17
C ALA A 99 -2.49 -2.74 19.34
N ARG A 100 -1.46 -1.90 19.52
CA ARG A 100 -0.15 -2.13 18.87
C ARG A 100 0.54 -3.38 19.39
N GLN A 101 0.49 -3.63 20.69
CA GLN A 101 1.05 -4.86 21.27
C GLN A 101 0.33 -6.11 20.74
N ARG A 102 -1.01 -6.10 20.73
CA ARG A 102 -1.84 -7.18 20.19
C ARG A 102 -1.54 -7.43 18.71
N MET A 103 -1.53 -6.37 17.91
CA MET A 103 -1.29 -6.46 16.47
C MET A 103 0.16 -6.80 16.15
N PHE A 104 1.14 -6.42 16.98
CA PHE A 104 2.52 -6.86 16.83
C PHE A 104 2.61 -8.39 16.87
N ARG A 105 2.00 -9.02 17.88
CA ARG A 105 1.99 -10.49 18.00
C ARG A 105 1.21 -11.14 16.86
N ALA A 106 -0.01 -10.64 16.58
CA ALA A 106 -0.88 -11.20 15.54
C ALA A 106 -0.25 -11.10 14.14
N CYS A 107 0.31 -9.95 13.77
CA CYS A 107 0.96 -9.78 12.47
C CYS A 107 2.20 -10.65 12.36
N ASN A 108 3.03 -10.78 13.42
CA ASN A 108 4.22 -11.62 13.37
C ASN A 108 3.91 -13.13 13.24
N ALA A 109 2.75 -13.56 13.74
CA ALA A 109 2.23 -14.92 13.53
C ALA A 109 1.44 -15.09 12.21
N CYS A 110 1.19 -14.01 11.46
CA CYS A 110 0.32 -14.03 10.28
C CYS A 110 1.05 -14.61 9.06
N PRO A 111 0.49 -15.61 8.36
CA PRO A 111 1.10 -16.19 7.16
C PRO A 111 1.17 -15.19 5.99
N ARG A 112 0.27 -14.19 5.96
CA ARG A 112 0.29 -13.12 4.95
C ARG A 112 1.39 -12.08 5.19
N LYS A 113 1.99 -12.02 6.39
CA LYS A 113 3.01 -11.01 6.68
C LYS A 113 4.24 -11.30 5.85
N ARG A 114 4.54 -10.39 4.92
CA ARG A 114 5.82 -10.39 4.19
C ARG A 114 6.94 -10.08 5.19
N LYS A 115 7.76 -11.07 5.49
CA LYS A 115 9.05 -10.88 6.17
C LYS A 115 9.99 -10.34 5.11
N GLU A 116 10.44 -9.11 5.27
CA GLU A 116 11.42 -8.51 4.35
C GLU A 116 12.69 -9.37 4.44
N GLY A 117 12.99 -10.12 3.37
CA GLY A 117 14.05 -11.13 3.35
C GLY A 117 13.73 -12.46 2.65
N ALA A 118 12.47 -12.72 2.24
CA ALA A 118 12.20 -13.78 1.27
C ALA A 118 12.55 -13.25 -0.14
N ARG A 119 13.84 -13.26 -0.46
CA ARG A 119 14.35 -13.20 -1.83
C ARG A 119 13.93 -14.45 -2.59
#